data_AF-A0A2G8SMH6-F1
#
_entry.id   AF-A0A2G8SMH6-F1
#
_cell.length_a   1.000
_cell.length_b   1.000
_cell.length_c   1.000
_cell.angle_alpha   90.00
_cell.angle_beta   90.00
_cell.angle_gamma   90.00
#
_symmetry.space_group_name_H-M   'P 1'
#
loop_
_entity.id
_entity.type
_entity.pdbx_description
1 polymer ?
#
loop_
_entity_poly.entity_id
_entity_poly.type
_entity_poly.pdbx_seq_one_letter_code
_entity_poly.pdbx_strand_id
1 'polypeptide(L)'
;MSATGKQRIDLGATDQTFVELDDAFILVLPRHSDSGSEHHLSVYSLTPSASSHPLCFLELPPVTLSQGERLVDHIVGTSRHPAAPEGHFQVDPSMSMVVVAHYIESEETWPTPNPYRITQLLIPCATLLNQIRLVVDLDPASFGPPVLVPWQGWGLHGSLRLLMPVYPHPDELGYSISMVPYGSRMPLVTFDDPGYTRASVYVFDINPLTARHARLALAAQSESGARTTATAIVEDVEAALPGVVDPDIKGIPFVVYRFELPPQRPDWPMIRAVRMSMTGFTVTYGNGGPEVNDESWTV
;
A
#
# COMPACT_ATOMS: atom_id res chain seq x y z
N MET A 1 10.39 39.60 -15.59
CA MET A 1 10.78 38.46 -14.74
C MET A 1 9.69 38.30 -13.69
N SER A 2 8.80 37.32 -13.88
CA SER A 2 7.73 37.05 -12.90
C SER A 2 8.34 36.28 -11.74
N ALA A 3 8.21 36.80 -10.53
CA ALA A 3 8.60 36.08 -9.33
C ALA A 3 7.65 34.89 -9.15
N THR A 4 8.18 33.66 -9.30
CA THR A 4 7.49 32.44 -8.87
C THR A 4 7.31 32.51 -7.36
N GLY A 5 6.17 33.03 -6.92
CA GLY A 5 5.77 32.99 -5.51
C GLY A 5 5.67 31.53 -5.09
N LYS A 6 6.58 31.09 -4.20
CA LYS A 6 6.44 29.79 -3.55
C LYS A 6 5.24 29.87 -2.62
N GLN A 7 4.16 29.22 -2.97
CA GLN A 7 3.02 29.08 -2.10
C GLN A 7 3.36 28.10 -0.98
N ARG A 8 3.04 28.47 0.25
CA ARG A 8 3.27 27.65 1.44
C ARG A 8 1.93 27.20 1.97
N ILE A 9 1.69 25.89 1.97
CA ILE A 9 0.56 25.30 2.68
C ILE A 9 0.98 25.20 4.15
N ASP A 10 0.23 25.83 5.05
CA ASP A 10 0.43 25.70 6.48
C ASP A 10 -0.41 24.52 6.98
N LEU A 11 0.26 23.41 7.28
CA LEU A 11 -0.38 22.21 7.82
C LEU A 11 -0.55 22.29 9.34
N GLY A 12 -0.11 23.37 9.99
CA GLY A 12 -0.10 23.49 11.44
C GLY A 12 1.02 22.70 12.10
N ALA A 13 0.97 22.59 13.43
CA ALA A 13 1.99 21.95 14.26
C ALA A 13 1.70 20.47 14.60
N THR A 14 0.70 19.87 13.97
CA THR A 14 0.31 18.47 14.25
C THR A 14 1.18 17.50 13.46
N ASP A 15 1.46 16.33 14.05
CA ASP A 15 2.20 15.26 13.37
C ASP A 15 1.33 14.70 12.24
N GLN A 16 1.86 14.70 11.02
CA GLN A 16 1.12 14.37 9.81
C GLN A 16 2.05 13.66 8.82
N THR A 17 1.48 12.70 8.09
CA THR A 17 2.15 12.11 6.93
C THR A 17 1.50 12.67 5.67
N PHE A 18 2.30 13.00 4.67
CA PHE A 18 1.78 13.50 3.40
C PHE A 18 2.46 12.81 2.22
N VAL A 19 1.72 12.69 1.13
CA VAL A 19 2.23 12.19 -0.15
C VAL A 19 1.75 13.08 -1.27
N GLU A 20 2.62 13.28 -2.26
CA GLU A 20 2.23 13.90 -3.52
C GLU A 20 1.40 12.91 -4.32
N LEU A 21 0.16 13.30 -4.62
CA LEU A 21 -0.70 12.50 -5.48
C LEU A 21 -0.32 12.73 -6.92
N ASP A 22 -0.08 13.97 -7.35
CA ASP A 22 0.50 14.38 -8.62
C ASP A 22 1.02 15.82 -8.51
N ASP A 23 1.46 16.40 -9.62
CA ASP A 23 2.00 17.77 -9.66
C ASP A 23 0.96 18.85 -9.24
N ALA A 24 -0.32 18.48 -9.07
CA ALA A 24 -1.41 19.36 -8.72
C ALA A 24 -1.97 19.15 -7.31
N PHE A 25 -1.80 17.97 -6.70
CA PHE A 25 -2.46 17.63 -5.43
C PHE A 25 -1.54 16.92 -4.45
N ILE A 26 -1.70 17.24 -3.16
CA ILE A 26 -1.12 16.48 -2.04
C ILE A 26 -2.23 15.86 -1.19
N LEU A 27 -1.93 14.68 -0.65
CA LEU A 27 -2.76 13.99 0.33
C LEU A 27 -2.08 14.09 1.69
N VAL A 28 -2.87 14.37 2.70
CA VAL A 28 -2.42 14.52 4.07
C VAL A 28 -3.23 13.59 4.96
N LEU A 29 -2.53 12.78 5.75
CA LEU A 29 -3.10 11.86 6.73
C LEU A 29 -2.65 12.31 8.14
N PRO A 30 -3.57 12.84 8.98
CA PRO A 30 -3.24 13.26 10.35
C PRO A 30 -2.85 12.07 11.23
N ARG A 31 -1.69 12.09 11.91
CA ARG A 31 -1.24 10.95 12.73
C ARG A 31 -2.02 10.76 14.02
N HIS A 32 -2.61 11.82 14.55
CA HIS A 32 -3.36 11.76 15.81
C HIS A 32 -4.79 12.19 15.55
N SER A 33 -5.65 11.19 15.33
CA SER A 33 -7.09 11.36 15.47
C SER A 33 -7.37 11.34 16.96
N ASP A 34 -7.74 12.48 17.56
CA ASP A 34 -8.34 12.49 18.89
C ASP A 34 -9.42 11.41 18.92
N SER A 35 -9.39 10.55 19.95
CA SER A 35 -10.17 9.33 20.07
C SER A 35 -11.66 9.60 19.75
N GLY A 36 -12.08 9.23 18.55
CA GLY A 36 -13.44 9.45 18.04
C GLY A 36 -13.55 10.31 16.76
N SER A 37 -12.46 10.87 16.24
CA SER A 37 -12.47 11.53 14.93
C SER A 37 -12.38 10.52 13.79
N GLU A 38 -13.26 10.65 12.81
CA GLU A 38 -13.28 9.81 11.60
C GLU A 38 -11.95 9.97 10.83
N HIS A 39 -11.33 8.85 10.48
CA HIS A 39 -10.11 8.84 9.70
C HIS A 39 -10.41 9.32 8.29
N HIS A 40 -9.73 10.37 7.85
CA HIS A 40 -9.90 10.92 6.51
C HIS A 40 -8.55 11.30 5.90
N LEU A 41 -8.49 11.26 4.57
CA LEU A 41 -7.41 11.86 3.79
C LEU A 41 -7.82 13.27 3.41
N SER A 42 -7.05 14.25 3.84
CA SER A 42 -7.22 15.65 3.45
C SER A 42 -6.52 15.88 2.12
N VAL A 43 -7.26 16.41 1.14
CA VAL A 43 -6.72 16.74 -0.19
C VAL A 43 -6.44 18.23 -0.26
N TYR A 44 -5.23 18.62 -0.65
CA TYR A 44 -4.91 20.03 -0.92
C TYR A 44 -4.48 20.21 -2.37
N SER A 45 -4.83 21.38 -2.92
CA SER A 45 -4.34 21.80 -4.23
C SER A 45 -2.99 22.51 -4.11
N LEU A 46 -2.09 22.22 -5.03
CA LEU A 46 -0.81 22.89 -5.22
C LEU A 46 -0.89 24.07 -6.21
N THR A 47 -2.07 24.35 -6.79
CA THR A 47 -2.21 25.46 -7.73
C THR A 47 -1.92 26.81 -7.05
N PRO A 48 -1.23 27.77 -7.69
CA PRO A 48 -0.81 29.04 -7.07
C PRO A 48 -1.91 29.89 -6.43
N SER A 49 -3.16 29.65 -6.81
CA SER A 49 -4.35 30.37 -6.33
C SER A 49 -5.15 29.57 -5.28
N ALA A 50 -4.66 28.40 -4.88
CA ALA A 50 -5.33 27.53 -3.92
C ALA A 50 -5.43 28.18 -2.54
N SER A 51 -6.47 27.84 -1.79
CA SER A 51 -6.54 28.19 -0.37
C SER A 51 -5.54 27.34 0.42
N SER A 52 -5.19 27.76 1.64
CA SER A 52 -4.47 26.92 2.61
C SER A 52 -5.37 25.86 3.26
N HIS A 53 -6.63 25.75 2.82
CA HIS A 53 -7.60 24.79 3.34
C HIS A 53 -7.66 23.58 2.41
N PRO A 54 -8.01 22.39 2.94
CA PRO A 54 -8.20 21.23 2.09
C PRO A 54 -9.37 21.47 1.14
N LEU A 55 -9.26 20.98 -0.10
CA LEU A 55 -10.35 20.94 -1.08
C LEU A 55 -11.49 20.04 -0.58
N CYS A 56 -11.12 18.86 -0.09
CA CYS A 56 -12.05 17.88 0.43
C CYS A 56 -11.38 16.95 1.45
N PHE A 57 -12.22 16.29 2.22
CA PHE A 57 -11.86 15.18 3.10
C PHE A 57 -12.42 13.89 2.50
N LEU A 58 -11.56 12.94 2.19
CA LEU A 58 -11.96 11.61 1.73
C LEU A 58 -12.02 10.68 2.94
N GLU A 59 -13.20 10.25 3.34
CA GLU A 59 -13.35 9.32 4.47
C GLU A 59 -12.66 7.98 4.15
N LEU A 60 -11.88 7.50 5.12
CA LEU A 60 -11.25 6.18 5.07
C LEU A 60 -12.16 5.13 5.72
N PRO A 61 -12.04 3.86 5.32
CA PRO A 61 -12.83 2.81 5.91
C PRO A 61 -12.41 2.58 7.36
N PRO A 62 -13.34 2.21 8.26
CA PRO A 62 -13.01 1.95 9.65
C PRO A 62 -11.97 0.82 9.76
N VAL A 63 -11.06 0.97 10.70
CA VAL A 63 -10.12 -0.08 11.06
C VAL A 63 -10.84 -1.02 12.02
N THR A 64 -11.08 -2.26 11.60
CA THR A 64 -11.64 -3.30 12.47
C THR A 64 -10.61 -3.61 13.54
N LEU A 65 -10.94 -3.45 14.82
CA LEU A 65 -10.09 -3.81 15.95
C LEU A 65 -10.77 -4.91 16.79
N SER A 66 -10.01 -5.94 17.13
CA SER A 66 -10.42 -6.98 18.07
C SER A 66 -10.35 -6.47 19.51
N GLN A 67 -10.95 -7.20 20.45
CA GLN A 67 -10.82 -6.88 21.87
C GLN A 67 -9.35 -6.89 22.28
N GLY A 68 -8.90 -5.82 22.97
CA GLY A 68 -7.49 -5.67 23.37
C GLY A 68 -6.56 -5.17 22.27
N GLU A 69 -7.06 -4.90 21.06
CA GLU A 69 -6.26 -4.24 20.01
C GLU A 69 -6.41 -2.72 20.05
N ARG A 70 -5.33 -2.03 19.72
CA ARG A 70 -5.32 -0.58 19.53
C ARG A 70 -4.50 -0.17 18.30
N LEU A 71 -4.98 0.84 17.59
CA LEU A 71 -4.21 1.50 16.53
C LEU A 71 -3.08 2.31 17.17
N VAL A 72 -1.83 2.02 16.80
CA VAL A 72 -0.65 2.70 17.37
C VAL A 72 0.00 3.69 16.43
N ASP A 73 -0.05 3.43 15.13
CA ASP A 73 0.47 4.32 14.10
C ASP A 73 -0.25 4.07 12.78
N HIS A 74 -0.19 5.05 11.91
CA HIS A 74 -0.57 4.90 10.52
C HIS A 74 0.26 5.80 9.63
N ILE A 75 0.55 5.31 8.44
CA ILE A 75 1.37 6.00 7.46
C ILE A 75 0.69 5.96 6.11
N VAL A 76 0.90 7.01 5.33
CA VAL A 76 0.55 7.04 3.92
C VAL A 76 1.82 7.05 3.08
N GLY A 77 1.84 6.21 2.04
CA GLY A 77 2.91 6.10 1.07
C GLY A 77 2.37 6.13 -0.36
N THR A 78 3.25 6.39 -1.31
CA THR A 78 2.94 6.33 -2.75
C THR A 78 3.90 5.40 -3.46
N SER A 79 3.38 4.72 -4.48
CA SER A 79 4.12 3.82 -5.37
C SER A 79 4.82 4.52 -6.53
N ARG A 80 4.83 5.86 -6.55
CA ARG A 80 5.41 6.66 -7.64
C ARG A 80 6.92 6.72 -7.63
N HIS A 81 7.52 6.73 -6.45
CA HIS A 81 8.95 6.95 -6.32
C HIS A 81 9.65 5.59 -6.24
N PRO A 82 10.52 5.25 -7.21
CA PRO A 82 11.34 4.07 -7.09
C PRO A 82 12.28 4.25 -5.89
N ALA A 83 12.49 3.17 -5.14
CA ALA A 83 13.45 3.21 -4.03
C ALA A 83 14.90 3.41 -4.50
N ALA A 84 15.19 3.08 -5.76
CA ALA A 84 16.48 3.31 -6.40
C ALA A 84 16.35 4.47 -7.40
N PRO A 85 17.07 5.60 -7.21
CA PRO A 85 16.98 6.80 -8.05
C PRO A 85 17.64 6.64 -9.44
N GLU A 86 18.20 5.46 -9.75
CA GLU A 86 19.01 5.23 -10.96
C GLU A 86 18.17 5.11 -12.24
N GLY A 87 16.85 5.02 -12.12
CA GLY A 87 15.93 5.01 -13.27
C GLY A 87 15.34 6.39 -13.56
N HIS A 88 15.53 6.88 -14.80
CA HIS A 88 14.82 8.06 -15.32
C HIS A 88 13.33 7.79 -15.66
N PHE A 89 12.84 6.58 -15.39
CA PHE A 89 11.47 6.19 -15.72
C PHE A 89 10.53 6.54 -14.57
N GLN A 90 9.65 7.50 -14.84
CA GLN A 90 8.51 7.79 -13.97
C GLN A 90 7.38 6.84 -14.34
N VAL A 91 6.77 6.21 -13.33
CA VAL A 91 5.55 5.43 -13.56
C VAL A 91 4.47 6.38 -14.04
N ASP A 92 3.64 5.89 -14.97
CA ASP A 92 2.41 6.57 -15.29
C ASP A 92 1.61 6.85 -13.99
N PRO A 93 1.35 8.13 -13.67
CA PRO A 93 0.58 8.54 -12.50
C PRO A 93 -0.78 7.84 -12.36
N SER A 94 -1.40 7.44 -13.47
CA SER A 94 -2.69 6.73 -13.50
C SER A 94 -2.59 5.26 -13.09
N MET A 95 -1.38 4.70 -13.14
CA MET A 95 -1.08 3.30 -12.81
C MET A 95 -0.49 3.14 -11.41
N SER A 96 -0.19 4.25 -10.73
CA SER A 96 0.24 4.25 -9.35
C SER A 96 -0.91 4.06 -8.38
N MET A 97 -0.56 3.68 -7.16
CA MET A 97 -1.40 3.68 -5.98
C MET A 97 -0.81 4.46 -4.81
N VAL A 98 -1.72 4.88 -3.95
CA VAL A 98 -1.50 5.30 -2.57
C VAL A 98 -1.72 4.10 -1.66
N VAL A 99 -0.85 3.93 -0.68
CA VAL A 99 -0.95 2.87 0.33
C VAL A 99 -1.11 3.53 1.69
N VAL A 100 -2.21 3.22 2.37
CA VAL A 100 -2.41 3.60 3.78
C VAL A 100 -2.19 2.37 4.64
N ALA A 101 -1.14 2.39 5.46
CA ALA A 101 -0.83 1.29 6.37
C ALA A 101 -1.19 1.67 7.81
N HIS A 102 -1.90 0.77 8.49
CA HIS A 102 -2.27 0.90 9.90
C HIS A 102 -1.52 -0.16 10.71
N TYR A 103 -0.81 0.27 11.75
CA TYR A 103 -0.11 -0.57 12.70
C TYR A 103 -0.98 -0.75 13.94
N ILE A 104 -1.34 -1.99 14.23
CA ILE A 104 -2.30 -2.34 15.26
C ILE A 104 -1.60 -3.23 16.26
N GLU A 105 -1.54 -2.79 17.51
CA GLU A 105 -0.93 -3.50 18.63
C GLU A 105 -1.99 -4.34 19.34
N SER A 106 -1.66 -5.57 19.71
CA SER A 106 -2.50 -6.40 20.58
C SER A 106 -1.95 -6.48 22.00
N GLU A 107 -2.81 -6.24 23.00
CA GLU A 107 -2.47 -6.35 24.42
C GLU A 107 -2.39 -7.81 24.92
N GLU A 108 -2.93 -8.78 24.19
CA GLU A 108 -3.12 -10.17 24.67
C GLU A 108 -1.85 -11.04 24.67
N THR A 109 -0.75 -10.59 24.09
CA THR A 109 0.39 -11.45 23.72
C THR A 109 1.66 -11.13 24.50
N TRP A 110 1.60 -11.17 25.83
CA TRP A 110 2.79 -11.43 26.66
C TRP A 110 3.02 -12.96 26.74
N PRO A 111 4.22 -13.50 26.44
CA PRO A 111 5.53 -12.84 26.38
C PRO A 111 6.08 -12.67 24.94
N THR A 112 5.24 -12.63 23.90
CA THR A 112 5.74 -12.50 22.52
C THR A 112 6.08 -11.03 22.24
N PRO A 113 7.33 -10.72 21.85
CA PRO A 113 7.88 -9.38 22.03
C PRO A 113 7.34 -8.26 21.13
N ASN A 114 6.44 -8.51 20.17
CA ASN A 114 5.75 -7.47 19.39
C ASN A 114 4.59 -8.03 18.54
N PRO A 115 3.34 -8.02 19.02
CA PRO A 115 2.19 -8.49 18.26
C PRO A 115 1.59 -7.35 17.43
N TYR A 116 2.38 -6.71 16.57
CA TYR A 116 1.80 -5.76 15.61
C TYR A 116 1.22 -6.54 14.45
N ARG A 117 -0.07 -6.36 14.18
CA ARG A 117 -0.62 -6.66 12.85
C ARG A 117 -0.67 -5.39 12.02
N ILE A 118 -0.49 -5.56 10.73
CA ILE A 118 -0.51 -4.45 9.77
C ILE A 118 -1.72 -4.65 8.87
N THR A 119 -2.48 -3.58 8.63
CA THR A 119 -3.48 -3.56 7.54
C THR A 119 -3.07 -2.53 6.51
N GLN A 120 -3.19 -2.86 5.24
CA GLN A 120 -2.81 -1.99 4.14
C GLN A 120 -3.99 -1.76 3.23
N LEU A 121 -4.37 -0.50 3.04
CA LEU A 121 -5.37 -0.09 2.07
C LEU A 121 -4.66 0.40 0.81
N LEU A 122 -4.86 -0.32 -0.28
CA LEU A 122 -4.33 -0.02 -1.61
C LEU A 122 -5.38 0.76 -2.40
N ILE A 123 -5.05 1.98 -2.79
CA ILE A 123 -5.95 2.89 -3.48
C ILE A 123 -5.29 3.34 -4.79
N PRO A 124 -5.82 2.94 -5.97
CA PRO A 124 -5.36 3.48 -7.25
C PRO A 124 -5.43 5.00 -7.26
N CYS A 125 -4.37 5.67 -7.71
CA CYS A 125 -4.35 7.14 -7.83
C CYS A 125 -5.48 7.64 -8.73
N ALA A 126 -5.84 6.90 -9.78
CA ALA A 126 -6.97 7.23 -10.65
C ALA A 126 -8.31 7.31 -9.88
N THR A 127 -8.52 6.45 -8.89
CA THR A 127 -9.72 6.50 -8.02
C THR A 127 -9.78 7.82 -7.26
N LEU A 128 -8.67 8.22 -6.62
CA LEU A 128 -8.59 9.46 -5.85
C LEU A 128 -8.75 10.69 -6.76
N LEU A 129 -8.04 10.72 -7.89
CA LEU A 129 -8.12 11.81 -8.86
C LEU A 129 -9.53 11.99 -9.42
N ASN A 130 -10.28 10.91 -9.63
CA ASN A 130 -11.68 11.01 -10.05
C ASN A 130 -12.56 11.68 -8.99
N GLN A 131 -12.36 11.38 -7.70
CA GLN A 131 -13.10 12.06 -6.63
C GLN A 131 -12.74 13.55 -6.54
N ILE A 132 -11.46 13.87 -6.66
CA ILE A 132 -10.99 15.26 -6.66
C ILE A 132 -11.59 16.04 -7.81
N ARG A 133 -11.62 15.47 -9.02
CA ARG A 133 -12.25 16.09 -10.20
C ARG A 133 -13.74 16.36 -9.96
N LEU A 134 -14.47 15.39 -9.42
CA LEU A 134 -15.89 15.57 -9.10
C LEU A 134 -16.10 16.73 -8.12
N VAL A 135 -15.26 16.87 -7.09
CA VAL A 135 -15.34 17.99 -6.14
C VAL A 135 -15.01 19.32 -6.83
N VAL A 136 -13.96 19.37 -7.63
CA VAL A 136 -13.53 20.60 -8.34
C VAL A 136 -14.58 21.05 -9.38
N ASP A 137 -15.20 20.11 -10.09
CA ASP A 137 -16.25 20.40 -11.08
C ASP A 137 -17.55 20.89 -10.44
N LEU A 138 -17.87 20.41 -9.23
CA LEU A 138 -19.05 20.83 -8.49
C LEU A 138 -18.95 22.26 -7.97
N ASP A 139 -17.73 22.74 -7.66
CA ASP A 139 -17.55 24.07 -7.12
C ASP A 139 -16.18 24.70 -7.46
N PRO A 140 -15.97 25.12 -8.72
CA PRO A 140 -14.67 25.60 -9.20
C PRO A 140 -14.23 26.94 -8.59
N ALA A 141 -15.11 27.63 -7.85
CA ALA A 141 -14.89 28.97 -7.32
C ALA A 141 -14.81 29.03 -5.78
N SER A 142 -14.92 27.89 -5.09
CA SER A 142 -15.25 27.91 -3.68
C SER A 142 -14.06 27.98 -2.74
N PHE A 143 -14.04 29.12 -2.05
CA PHE A 143 -13.43 29.33 -0.74
C PHE A 143 -14.34 28.82 0.40
N GLY A 144 -15.30 27.94 0.10
CA GLY A 144 -16.22 27.35 1.06
C GLY A 144 -15.55 26.30 1.95
N PRO A 145 -16.29 25.74 2.92
CA PRO A 145 -15.77 24.69 3.77
C PRO A 145 -15.39 23.45 2.94
N PRO A 146 -14.34 22.70 3.33
CA PRO A 146 -13.95 21.49 2.61
C PRO A 146 -15.10 20.48 2.54
N VAL A 147 -15.27 19.86 1.38
CA VAL A 147 -16.33 18.86 1.16
C VAL A 147 -15.92 17.53 1.79
N LEU A 148 -16.80 16.93 2.59
CA LEU A 148 -16.63 15.56 3.08
C LEU A 148 -17.15 14.57 2.01
N VAL A 149 -16.32 13.63 1.59
CA VAL A 149 -16.64 12.60 0.60
C VAL A 149 -16.74 11.24 1.31
N PRO A 150 -17.96 10.70 1.50
CA PRO A 150 -18.16 9.50 2.28
C PRO A 150 -17.52 8.24 1.69
N TRP A 151 -16.98 7.36 2.53
CA TRP A 151 -16.26 6.15 2.10
C TRP A 151 -17.11 5.30 1.14
N GLN A 152 -18.41 5.16 1.43
CA GLN A 152 -19.35 4.35 0.64
C GLN A 152 -19.49 4.88 -0.80
N GLY A 153 -19.24 6.16 -1.03
CA GLY A 153 -19.36 6.79 -2.35
C GLY A 153 -18.20 6.52 -3.30
N TRP A 154 -17.02 6.12 -2.78
CA TRP A 154 -15.81 5.99 -3.61
C TRP A 154 -14.93 4.78 -3.28
N GLY A 155 -14.90 4.37 -2.01
CA GLY A 155 -13.91 3.44 -1.49
C GLY A 155 -14.19 1.97 -1.75
N LEU A 156 -15.44 1.54 -1.53
CA LEU A 156 -15.85 0.12 -1.58
C LEU A 156 -15.56 -0.54 -2.93
N HIS A 157 -15.69 0.22 -4.02
CA HIS A 157 -15.42 -0.26 -5.39
C HIS A 157 -14.08 0.22 -5.94
N GLY A 158 -13.41 1.11 -5.22
CA GLY A 158 -12.22 1.81 -5.68
C GLY A 158 -10.92 1.38 -5.01
N SER A 159 -10.97 0.45 -4.04
CA SER A 159 -9.81 0.07 -3.22
C SER A 159 -9.74 -1.44 -2.95
N LEU A 160 -8.57 -1.88 -2.49
CA LEU A 160 -8.30 -3.22 -1.99
C LEU A 160 -7.66 -3.12 -0.60
N ARG A 161 -8.16 -3.83 0.40
CA ARG A 161 -7.51 -3.92 1.71
C ARG A 161 -6.86 -5.29 1.90
N LEU A 162 -5.59 -5.26 2.32
CA LEU A 162 -4.83 -6.42 2.72
C LEU A 162 -4.66 -6.45 4.25
N LEU A 163 -4.91 -7.61 4.83
CA LEU A 163 -4.75 -7.95 6.24
C LEU A 163 -3.47 -8.78 6.36
N MET A 164 -2.40 -8.19 6.88
CA MET A 164 -1.11 -8.88 6.94
C MET A 164 -1.12 -9.87 8.10
N PRO A 165 -0.68 -11.13 7.89
CA PRO A 165 -0.53 -12.06 9.00
C PRO A 165 0.54 -11.54 9.96
N VAL A 166 0.32 -11.73 11.26
CA VAL A 166 1.31 -11.42 12.30
C VAL A 166 2.45 -12.42 12.15
N TYR A 167 3.69 -11.95 12.07
CA TYR A 167 4.88 -12.81 12.01
C TYR A 167 5.40 -13.08 13.43
N PRO A 168 5.31 -14.32 13.93
CA PRO A 168 5.81 -14.68 15.25
C PRO A 168 7.31 -15.04 15.19
N HIS A 169 8.18 -14.16 14.71
CA HIS A 169 9.61 -14.47 14.84
C HIS A 169 10.08 -14.09 16.27
N PRO A 170 10.62 -15.05 17.06
CA PRO A 170 10.91 -14.86 18.48
C PRO A 170 11.99 -13.81 18.77
N ASP A 171 12.83 -13.49 17.78
CA ASP A 171 13.91 -12.49 17.89
C ASP A 171 13.54 -11.09 17.34
N GLU A 172 12.27 -10.86 16.96
CA GLU A 172 11.80 -9.58 16.39
C GLU A 172 11.55 -8.50 17.44
N LEU A 173 12.64 -7.92 17.95
CA LEU A 173 12.61 -6.57 18.50
C LEU A 173 12.47 -5.56 17.35
N GLY A 174 11.23 -5.21 16.98
CA GLY A 174 10.91 -3.88 16.46
C GLY A 174 11.17 -3.57 14.98
N TYR A 175 11.27 -4.56 14.09
CA TYR A 175 11.43 -4.30 12.65
C TYR A 175 10.35 -4.97 11.81
N SER A 176 9.38 -4.17 11.34
CA SER A 176 8.49 -4.60 10.26
C SER A 176 9.28 -4.75 8.96
N ILE A 177 8.98 -5.79 8.18
CA ILE A 177 9.52 -5.93 6.82
C ILE A 177 9.04 -4.72 6.00
N SER A 178 9.98 -3.95 5.45
CA SER A 178 9.67 -2.80 4.61
C SER A 178 9.16 -3.26 3.24
N MET A 179 7.85 -3.17 3.02
CA MET A 179 7.21 -3.47 1.73
C MET A 179 7.07 -2.18 0.93
N VAL A 180 7.86 -2.01 -0.13
CA VAL A 180 7.91 -0.78 -0.92
C VAL A 180 7.24 -1.00 -2.28
N PRO A 181 6.05 -0.42 -2.53
CA PRO A 181 5.36 -0.56 -3.80
C PRO A 181 6.01 0.24 -4.92
N TYR A 182 5.72 -0.15 -6.16
CA TYR A 182 6.09 0.61 -7.35
C TYR A 182 5.06 0.43 -8.46
N GLY A 183 4.55 1.55 -8.97
CA GLY A 183 3.40 1.61 -9.87
C GLY A 183 2.18 0.87 -9.32
N SER A 184 1.63 -0.06 -10.08
CA SER A 184 0.42 -0.80 -9.70
C SER A 184 0.69 -2.00 -8.80
N ARG A 185 1.94 -2.19 -8.35
CA ARG A 185 2.37 -3.43 -7.69
C ARG A 185 2.76 -3.23 -6.24
N MET A 186 2.18 -4.04 -5.36
CA MET A 186 2.45 -4.09 -3.92
C MET A 186 3.09 -5.43 -3.58
N PRO A 187 4.29 -5.46 -2.98
CA PRO A 187 4.88 -6.70 -2.50
C PRO A 187 4.31 -7.06 -1.13
N LEU A 188 4.15 -8.36 -0.91
CA LEU A 188 3.84 -8.98 0.37
C LEU A 188 4.81 -10.15 0.58
N VAL A 189 5.45 -10.22 1.73
CA VAL A 189 6.19 -11.42 2.14
C VAL A 189 5.27 -12.28 2.97
N THR A 190 5.32 -13.60 2.82
CA THR A 190 4.75 -14.56 3.79
C THR A 190 5.76 -15.66 4.10
N PHE A 191 5.56 -16.33 5.23
CA PHE A 191 6.32 -17.54 5.58
C PHE A 191 5.43 -18.76 5.44
N ASP A 192 5.92 -19.76 4.72
CA ASP A 192 5.15 -20.93 4.31
C ASP A 192 5.19 -22.06 5.35
N ASP A 193 6.02 -21.91 6.39
CA ASP A 193 6.16 -22.88 7.48
C ASP A 193 6.29 -22.21 8.87
N PRO A 194 5.88 -22.90 9.96
CA PRO A 194 6.00 -22.39 11.32
C PRO A 194 7.44 -22.14 11.79
N GLY A 195 8.43 -22.72 11.11
CA GLY A 195 9.85 -22.52 11.40
C GLY A 195 10.46 -21.32 10.68
N TYR A 196 9.69 -20.58 9.88
CA TYR A 196 10.13 -19.42 9.09
C TYR A 196 11.29 -19.74 8.14
N THR A 197 11.46 -21.00 7.76
CA THR A 197 12.58 -21.45 6.92
C THR A 197 12.30 -21.27 5.42
N ARG A 198 11.04 -21.11 5.05
CA ARG A 198 10.56 -20.92 3.69
C ARG A 198 9.71 -19.66 3.66
N ALA A 199 10.06 -18.77 2.75
CA ALA A 199 9.33 -17.55 2.50
C ALA A 199 8.94 -17.44 1.03
N SER A 200 7.80 -16.80 0.79
CA SER A 200 7.31 -16.49 -0.54
C SER A 200 7.05 -14.98 -0.63
N VAL A 201 7.38 -14.39 -1.78
CA VAL A 201 6.94 -13.04 -2.13
C VAL A 201 5.71 -13.13 -3.01
N TYR A 202 4.65 -12.48 -2.57
CA TYR A 202 3.42 -12.27 -3.31
C TYR A 202 3.39 -10.86 -3.85
N VAL A 203 3.16 -10.70 -5.15
CA VAL A 203 3.04 -9.38 -5.78
C VAL A 203 1.59 -9.18 -6.16
N PHE A 204 0.92 -8.25 -5.48
CA PHE A 204 -0.42 -7.79 -5.82
C PHE A 204 -0.31 -6.73 -6.91
N ASP A 205 -0.77 -7.04 -8.11
CA ASP A 205 -0.89 -6.08 -9.21
C ASP A 205 -2.35 -5.64 -9.37
N ILE A 206 -2.61 -4.37 -9.05
CA ILE A 206 -3.94 -3.76 -9.16
C ILE A 206 -4.22 -3.18 -10.56
N ASN A 207 -3.33 -3.40 -11.53
CA ASN A 207 -3.54 -2.99 -12.91
C ASN A 207 -4.72 -3.78 -13.53
N PRO A 208 -5.82 -3.13 -13.93
CA PRO A 208 -6.99 -3.82 -14.47
C PRO A 208 -6.71 -4.51 -15.81
N LEU A 209 -5.76 -4.01 -16.61
CA LEU A 209 -5.36 -4.63 -17.87
C LEU A 209 -4.60 -5.92 -17.60
N THR A 210 -3.64 -5.89 -16.68
CA THR A 210 -2.94 -7.11 -16.23
C THR A 210 -3.94 -8.13 -15.71
N ALA A 211 -4.87 -7.70 -14.86
CA ALA A 211 -5.89 -8.59 -14.31
C ALA A 211 -6.80 -9.21 -15.37
N ARG A 212 -7.22 -8.41 -16.35
CA ARG A 212 -8.01 -8.91 -17.48
C ARG A 212 -7.20 -9.90 -18.32
N HIS A 213 -5.96 -9.57 -18.67
CA HIS A 213 -5.10 -10.45 -19.47
C HIS A 213 -4.84 -11.78 -18.78
N ALA A 214 -4.54 -11.78 -17.49
CA ALA A 214 -4.28 -13.00 -16.73
C ALA A 214 -5.51 -13.92 -16.68
N ARG A 215 -6.71 -13.34 -16.48
CA ARG A 215 -7.98 -14.10 -16.55
C ARG A 215 -8.22 -14.72 -17.93
N LEU A 216 -8.00 -13.96 -19.00
CA LEU A 216 -8.12 -14.47 -20.37
C LEU A 216 -7.11 -15.59 -20.65
N ALA A 217 -5.87 -15.43 -20.19
CA ALA A 217 -4.83 -16.44 -20.35
C ALA A 217 -5.17 -17.74 -19.61
N LEU A 218 -5.72 -17.67 -18.40
CA LEU A 218 -6.17 -18.85 -17.67
C LEU A 218 -7.35 -19.55 -18.33
N ALA A 219 -8.33 -18.78 -18.82
CA ALA A 219 -9.44 -19.34 -19.58
C ALA A 219 -8.94 -20.14 -20.79
N ALA A 220 -7.87 -19.67 -21.46
CA ALA A 220 -7.23 -20.39 -22.55
C ALA A 220 -6.32 -21.55 -22.10
N GLN A 221 -5.65 -21.46 -20.94
CA GLN A 221 -4.76 -22.51 -20.42
C GLN A 221 -5.52 -23.73 -19.87
N SER A 222 -6.76 -23.54 -19.42
CA SER A 222 -7.69 -24.64 -19.11
C SER A 222 -7.81 -25.65 -20.28
N GLU A 223 -7.48 -25.22 -21.51
CA GLU A 223 -7.47 -26.06 -22.71
C GLU A 223 -6.08 -26.66 -23.07
N SER A 224 -4.97 -26.21 -22.48
CA SER A 224 -3.62 -26.49 -23.02
C SER A 224 -2.58 -27.09 -22.04
N GLY A 225 -2.84 -27.19 -20.74
CA GLY A 225 -2.05 -28.03 -19.82
C GLY A 225 -0.54 -27.73 -19.67
N ALA A 226 -0.05 -26.55 -20.06
CA ALA A 226 1.37 -26.19 -19.95
C ALA A 226 1.63 -25.32 -18.71
N ARG A 227 2.67 -25.65 -17.92
CA ARG A 227 3.02 -25.02 -16.64
C ARG A 227 4.34 -24.24 -16.74
N THR A 228 4.32 -22.95 -16.43
CA THR A 228 5.49 -22.05 -16.34
C THR A 228 5.96 -21.84 -14.89
N THR A 229 7.20 -21.38 -14.70
CA THR A 229 7.88 -21.22 -13.39
C THR A 229 7.38 -20.05 -12.53
N ALA A 230 6.79 -19.01 -13.12
CA ALA A 230 5.98 -18.02 -12.40
C ALA A 230 4.52 -18.46 -12.49
N THR A 231 3.91 -18.76 -11.34
CA THR A 231 2.49 -19.15 -11.29
C THR A 231 1.69 -17.91 -10.92
N ALA A 232 1.05 -17.29 -11.91
CA ALA A 232 0.03 -16.28 -11.64
C ALA A 232 -1.13 -16.93 -10.89
N ILE A 233 -1.49 -16.36 -9.75
CA ILE A 233 -2.65 -16.72 -8.93
C ILE A 233 -3.71 -15.66 -9.20
N VAL A 234 -4.65 -15.99 -10.08
CA VAL A 234 -5.63 -15.02 -10.61
C VAL A 234 -7.03 -15.24 -10.03
N GLU A 235 -7.32 -16.44 -9.52
CA GLU A 235 -8.70 -16.82 -9.17
C GLU A 235 -8.86 -17.35 -7.74
N ASP A 236 -7.87 -18.03 -7.17
CA ASP A 236 -7.96 -18.57 -5.81
C ASP A 236 -6.91 -17.95 -4.87
N VAL A 237 -6.97 -16.62 -4.77
CA VAL A 237 -6.12 -15.87 -3.84
C VAL A 237 -6.42 -16.28 -2.40
N GLU A 238 -7.67 -16.64 -2.08
CA GLU A 238 -8.03 -17.13 -0.74
C GLU A 238 -7.40 -18.48 -0.44
N ALA A 239 -7.33 -19.44 -1.38
CA ALA A 239 -6.59 -20.68 -1.12
C ALA A 239 -5.08 -20.48 -1.02
N ALA A 240 -4.52 -19.51 -1.76
CA ALA A 240 -3.09 -19.24 -1.71
C ALA A 240 -2.66 -18.40 -0.49
N LEU A 241 -3.51 -17.47 -0.08
CA LEU A 241 -3.29 -16.51 1.01
C LEU A 241 -4.57 -16.35 1.86
N PRO A 242 -4.94 -17.37 2.65
CA PRO A 242 -6.18 -17.34 3.42
C PRO A 242 -6.24 -16.16 4.39
N GLY A 243 -7.34 -15.42 4.37
CA GLY A 243 -7.59 -14.28 5.26
C GLY A 243 -6.74 -13.03 5.00
N VAL A 244 -5.89 -13.02 3.97
CA VAL A 244 -5.05 -11.85 3.64
C VAL A 244 -5.86 -10.78 2.92
N VAL A 245 -6.83 -11.14 2.09
CA VAL A 245 -7.68 -10.17 1.40
C VAL A 245 -8.92 -9.91 2.23
N ASP A 246 -9.17 -8.64 2.58
CA ASP A 246 -10.40 -8.25 3.27
C ASP A 246 -11.61 -8.50 2.34
N PRO A 247 -12.55 -9.39 2.71
CA PRO A 247 -13.71 -9.69 1.87
C PRO A 247 -14.64 -8.49 1.68
N ASP A 248 -14.64 -7.52 2.59
CA ASP A 248 -15.51 -6.35 2.56
C ASP A 248 -14.91 -5.22 1.70
N ILE A 249 -13.60 -5.24 1.45
CA ILE A 249 -12.87 -4.20 0.69
C ILE A 249 -11.97 -4.85 -0.36
N LYS A 250 -12.61 -5.36 -1.41
CA LYS A 250 -11.98 -5.98 -2.59
C LYS A 250 -12.60 -5.46 -3.89
N GLY A 251 -12.84 -4.16 -3.95
CA GLY A 251 -13.63 -3.51 -5.00
C GLY A 251 -12.98 -3.50 -6.38
N ILE A 252 -11.66 -3.56 -6.43
CA ILE A 252 -10.89 -3.47 -7.67
C ILE A 252 -10.43 -4.85 -8.15
N PRO A 253 -10.35 -5.08 -9.48
CA PRO A 253 -9.66 -6.25 -10.02
C PRO A 253 -8.17 -6.22 -9.69
N PHE A 254 -7.60 -7.37 -9.35
CA PHE A 254 -6.16 -7.54 -9.14
C PHE A 254 -5.71 -8.94 -9.55
N VAL A 255 -4.39 -9.13 -9.67
CA VAL A 255 -3.71 -10.42 -9.84
C VAL A 255 -2.65 -10.56 -8.78
N VAL A 256 -2.43 -11.78 -8.32
CA VAL A 256 -1.35 -12.09 -7.40
C VAL A 256 -0.34 -12.98 -8.10
N TYR A 257 0.94 -12.65 -8.00
CA TYR A 257 2.03 -13.52 -8.45
C TYR A 257 2.75 -14.07 -7.24
N ARG A 258 3.02 -15.38 -7.20
CA ARG A 258 3.83 -15.98 -6.13
C ARG A 258 5.22 -16.32 -6.64
N PHE A 259 6.22 -15.90 -5.86
CA PHE A 259 7.63 -16.20 -6.05
C PHE A 259 8.16 -16.87 -4.80
N GLU A 260 8.48 -18.15 -4.88
CA GLU A 260 9.14 -18.85 -3.78
C GLU A 260 10.58 -18.33 -3.67
N LEU A 261 10.97 -17.90 -2.46
CA LEU A 261 12.35 -17.53 -2.18
C LEU A 261 13.19 -18.79 -1.93
N PRO A 262 14.50 -18.75 -2.21
CA PRO A 262 15.39 -19.85 -1.87
C PRO A 262 15.27 -20.23 -0.38
N PRO A 263 15.40 -21.52 -0.03
CA PRO A 263 15.27 -21.97 1.35
C PRO A 263 16.23 -21.22 2.28
N GLN A 264 15.70 -20.63 3.35
CA GLN A 264 16.51 -19.95 4.34
C GLN A 264 17.35 -20.98 5.10
N ARG A 265 18.65 -20.77 5.12
CA ARG A 265 19.61 -21.54 5.94
C ARG A 265 19.51 -21.06 7.38
N PRO A 266 19.94 -21.87 8.37
CA PRO A 266 19.93 -21.47 9.79
C PRO A 266 20.67 -20.15 10.07
N ASP A 267 21.66 -19.80 9.24
CA ASP A 267 22.45 -18.55 9.34
C ASP A 267 22.01 -17.47 8.31
N TRP A 268 20.88 -17.66 7.63
CA TRP A 268 20.47 -16.77 6.54
C TRP A 268 20.08 -15.39 7.06
N PRO A 269 20.52 -14.31 6.41
CA PRO A 269 20.17 -12.95 6.83
C PRO A 269 18.66 -12.67 6.73
N MET A 270 18.06 -12.09 7.77
CA MET A 270 16.61 -11.83 7.81
C MET A 270 16.14 -10.94 6.64
N ILE A 271 14.95 -11.20 6.08
CA ILE A 271 14.33 -10.30 5.09
C ILE A 271 14.03 -8.96 5.76
N ARG A 272 14.63 -7.88 5.26
CA ARG A 272 14.45 -6.51 5.78
C ARG A 272 13.50 -5.68 4.94
N ALA A 273 13.55 -5.88 3.63
CA ALA A 273 12.72 -5.14 2.71
C ALA A 273 12.45 -5.94 1.45
N VAL A 274 11.28 -5.69 0.86
CA VAL A 274 10.97 -6.09 -0.51
C VAL A 274 10.56 -4.84 -1.26
N ARG A 275 11.32 -4.52 -2.32
CA ARG A 275 11.14 -3.29 -3.08
C ARG A 275 10.78 -3.61 -4.51
N MET A 276 9.61 -3.15 -4.94
CA MET A 276 9.22 -3.26 -6.34
C MET A 276 10.07 -2.33 -7.21
N SER A 277 10.30 -2.77 -8.44
CA SER A 277 10.95 -2.03 -9.51
C SER A 277 10.08 -2.06 -10.76
N MET A 278 10.55 -1.44 -11.85
CA MET A 278 9.83 -1.44 -13.12
C MET A 278 9.62 -2.84 -13.70
N THR A 279 10.55 -3.77 -13.48
CA THR A 279 10.50 -5.11 -14.09
C THR A 279 10.26 -6.23 -13.08
N GLY A 280 10.33 -5.96 -11.79
CA GLY A 280 10.06 -6.97 -10.77
C GLY A 280 10.30 -6.46 -9.37
N PHE A 281 11.10 -7.17 -8.57
CA PHE A 281 11.37 -6.76 -7.19
C PHE A 281 12.77 -7.16 -6.73
N THR A 282 13.23 -6.48 -5.68
CA THR A 282 14.47 -6.80 -4.96
C THR A 282 14.14 -7.13 -3.51
N VAL A 283 14.65 -8.26 -3.02
CA VAL A 283 14.62 -8.62 -1.60
C VAL A 283 15.96 -8.24 -0.99
N THR A 284 15.89 -7.47 0.08
CA THR A 284 17.06 -7.09 0.88
C THR A 284 17.11 -7.93 2.13
N TYR A 285 18.23 -8.60 2.35
CA TYR A 285 18.49 -9.39 3.53
C TYR A 285 19.51 -8.70 4.46
N GLY A 286 19.35 -8.82 5.78
CA GLY A 286 20.34 -8.34 6.74
C GLY A 286 20.09 -8.70 8.21
N ASN A 287 21.17 -8.86 8.98
CA ASN A 287 21.15 -9.21 10.42
C ASN A 287 21.54 -8.04 11.34
N GLY A 288 21.27 -6.79 10.93
CA GLY A 288 21.61 -5.59 11.71
C GLY A 288 23.06 -5.10 11.56
N GLY A 289 23.84 -5.71 10.66
CA GLY A 289 25.17 -5.24 10.22
C GLY A 289 25.13 -4.51 8.87
N PRO A 290 26.27 -3.97 8.39
CA PRO A 290 26.36 -3.22 7.13
C PRO A 290 26.34 -4.10 5.88
N GLU A 291 26.45 -5.42 6.01
CA GLU A 291 26.34 -6.36 4.90
C GLU A 291 24.87 -6.53 4.52
N VAL A 292 24.53 -5.90 3.39
CA VAL A 292 23.21 -5.96 2.76
C VAL A 292 23.36 -6.84 1.52
N ASN A 293 22.71 -8.00 1.52
CA ASN A 293 22.62 -8.82 0.33
C ASN A 293 21.28 -8.54 -0.35
N ASP A 294 21.35 -8.12 -1.61
CA ASP A 294 20.18 -7.88 -2.45
C ASP A 294 20.06 -8.98 -3.50
N GLU A 295 18.88 -9.56 -3.61
CA GLU A 295 18.53 -10.49 -4.69
C GLU A 295 17.34 -9.93 -5.48
N SER A 296 17.29 -10.14 -6.79
CA SER A 296 16.26 -9.57 -7.65
C SER A 296 15.54 -10.61 -8.50
N TRP A 297 14.24 -10.40 -8.68
CA TRP A 297 13.35 -11.21 -9.50
C TRP A 297 12.66 -10.34 -10.55
N THR A 298 12.23 -10.98 -11.64
CA THR A 298 11.42 -10.34 -12.70
C THR A 298 9.99 -10.85 -12.59
N VAL A 299 9.01 -9.96 -12.78
CA VAL A 299 7.56 -10.23 -12.72
C VAL A 299 6.98 -10.23 -14.12
#